data_AF-A0A959WWJ5-F1
#
_entry.id   AF-A0A959WWJ5-F1
#
_cell.length_a   1.000
_cell.length_b   1.000
_cell.length_c   1.000
_cell.angle_alpha   90.00
_cell.angle_beta   90.00
_cell.angle_gamma   90.00
#
_symmetry.space_group_name_H-M   'P 1'
#
loop_
_entity.id
_entity.type
_entity.pdbx_description
1 polymer ?
#
loop_
_entity_poly.entity_id
_entity_poly.type
_entity_poly.pdbx_seq_one_letter_code
_entity_poly.pdbx_strand_id
1 'polypeptide(L)'
;MSRLATPSRRPGRQAGQSLVSAILITSVVAMLVTASLMWSKASSGQAARSARADIATQAAEAGIQQYVSRIIESRRYWGLYVDPAEDPRISTSSGAQVNPGQPWANGDKWTYSGPSTTWKSLQDARFGNASYSLRVYPLNGGTALRGNTSGLRVQSTARVQTSANAEPVYTSVVAAISPLSLADFQMVSDVSITYGTTATTNGQVYSNQNISHTGTARASLYARQWVCRDPDGNCNRSDATYFGALAYDRTTTPSFAQRIKSPIDFSQFAYDRSQFKQAAQTAGLGLYVNDPSARGWMLQFTGTNSVTIWKLTSRSYVNLEDALPTLECPTSYTLRGGSLENYLYFEQPVVIGNGTSVPTNCDATPRTRSSVVDGRVTIASSASIYIGGNITYQDPGSDVLGLMAANDVVMTRYAPNNLTWVGATLAETGQWRTAAGAPNNSKGTLTFTGSTATKGGGYASMFSTRNYQWDENLTITGAPPMFPEIDGTWDVLDWRKANPPS
;
A
#
# COMPACT_ATOMS: atom_id res chain seq x y z
N MET A 1 -43.03 -47.24 -76.58
CA MET A 1 -44.25 -46.94 -75.80
C MET A 1 -44.13 -45.55 -75.19
N SER A 2 -45.22 -44.80 -75.23
CA SER A 2 -45.49 -43.51 -74.56
C SER A 2 -44.91 -42.22 -75.17
N ARG A 3 -45.84 -41.43 -75.73
CA ARG A 3 -45.76 -40.03 -76.17
C ARG A 3 -45.94 -39.09 -74.96
N LEU A 4 -45.33 -37.90 -74.98
CA LEU A 4 -45.84 -36.66 -74.34
C LEU A 4 -45.04 -35.48 -74.93
N ALA A 5 -45.55 -34.82 -75.97
CA ALA A 5 -46.44 -33.64 -75.92
C ALA A 5 -45.67 -32.33 -75.61
N THR A 6 -45.14 -31.73 -76.67
CA THR A 6 -44.59 -30.37 -76.72
C THR A 6 -45.73 -29.36 -76.94
N PRO A 7 -45.95 -28.35 -76.07
CA PRO A 7 -46.93 -27.30 -76.33
C PRO A 7 -46.29 -26.12 -77.07
N SER A 8 -46.96 -25.66 -78.12
CA SER A 8 -46.58 -24.49 -78.91
C SER A 8 -46.76 -23.18 -78.12
N ARG A 9 -45.73 -22.33 -78.08
CA ARG A 9 -45.81 -20.94 -77.61
C ARG A 9 -46.24 -20.02 -78.75
N ARG A 10 -47.36 -19.32 -78.57
CA ARG A 10 -47.79 -18.17 -79.39
C ARG A 10 -46.92 -16.95 -79.08
N PRO A 11 -46.45 -16.18 -80.07
CA PRO A 11 -45.78 -14.90 -79.83
C PRO A 11 -46.85 -13.82 -79.59
N GLY A 12 -47.13 -13.54 -78.33
CA GLY A 12 -47.92 -12.37 -77.93
C GLY A 12 -47.05 -11.11 -78.00
N ARG A 13 -47.48 -10.11 -78.77
CA ARG A 13 -46.93 -8.75 -78.74
C ARG A 13 -47.00 -8.18 -77.31
N GLN A 14 -45.87 -8.19 -76.60
CA GLN A 14 -45.66 -7.52 -75.31
C GLN A 14 -44.67 -6.35 -75.50
N ALA A 15 -45.10 -5.28 -76.18
CA ALA A 15 -44.24 -4.10 -76.40
C ALA A 15 -44.38 -3.00 -75.33
N GLY A 16 -45.29 -3.17 -74.34
CA GLY A 16 -45.52 -2.17 -73.27
C GLY A 16 -45.23 -2.66 -71.84
N GLN A 17 -45.28 -3.97 -71.57
CA GLN A 17 -45.03 -4.51 -70.22
C GLN A 17 -43.54 -4.59 -69.85
N SER A 18 -42.65 -4.71 -70.84
CA SER A 18 -41.20 -4.74 -70.64
C SER A 18 -40.64 -3.40 -70.15
N LEU A 19 -41.21 -2.27 -70.60
CA LEU A 19 -40.77 -0.94 -70.19
C LEU A 19 -41.18 -0.62 -68.75
N VAL A 20 -42.39 -0.99 -68.34
CA VAL A 20 -42.88 -0.79 -66.96
C VAL A 20 -42.11 -1.67 -65.96
N SER A 21 -41.83 -2.92 -66.32
CA SER A 21 -41.03 -3.82 -65.48
C SER A 21 -39.56 -3.38 -65.41
N ALA A 22 -38.97 -2.88 -66.49
CA ALA A 22 -37.63 -2.28 -66.46
C ALA A 22 -37.57 -1.08 -65.51
N ILE A 23 -38.55 -0.15 -65.59
CA ILE A 23 -38.62 1.03 -64.71
C ILE A 23 -38.74 0.61 -63.24
N LEU A 24 -39.62 -0.34 -62.92
CA LEU A 24 -39.78 -0.87 -61.56
C LEU A 24 -38.50 -1.52 -61.05
N ILE A 25 -37.84 -2.37 -61.85
CA ILE A 25 -36.59 -3.02 -61.47
C ILE A 25 -35.49 -1.98 -61.25
N THR A 26 -35.33 -0.99 -62.15
CA THR A 26 -34.36 0.10 -61.94
C THR A 26 -34.66 0.92 -60.69
N SER A 27 -35.93 1.14 -60.35
CA SER A 27 -36.30 1.91 -59.15
C SER A 27 -35.98 1.15 -57.85
N VAL A 28 -36.22 -0.16 -57.83
CA VAL A 28 -35.87 -1.04 -56.70
C VAL A 28 -34.36 -1.15 -56.55
N VAL A 29 -33.63 -1.32 -57.66
CA VAL A 29 -32.16 -1.34 -57.66
C VAL A 29 -31.59 -0.01 -57.18
N ALA A 30 -32.15 1.12 -57.61
CA ALA A 30 -31.73 2.44 -57.14
C ALA A 30 -31.95 2.62 -55.63
N MET A 31 -33.08 2.17 -55.09
CA MET A 31 -33.32 2.18 -53.63
C MET A 31 -32.36 1.27 -52.86
N LEU A 32 -32.03 0.09 -53.38
CA LEU A 32 -31.05 -0.81 -52.75
C LEU A 32 -29.64 -0.21 -52.75
N VAL A 33 -29.25 0.50 -53.81
CA VAL A 33 -27.96 1.20 -53.88
C VAL A 33 -27.92 2.38 -52.90
N THR A 34 -28.97 3.18 -52.78
CA THR A 34 -28.99 4.28 -51.79
C THR A 34 -29.01 3.77 -50.35
N ALA A 35 -29.78 2.73 -50.06
CA ALA A 35 -29.82 2.10 -48.74
C ALA A 35 -28.47 1.48 -48.35
N SER A 36 -27.79 0.79 -49.28
CA SER A 36 -26.46 0.22 -49.03
C SER A 36 -25.40 1.31 -48.84
N LEU A 37 -25.46 2.43 -49.56
CA LEU A 37 -24.58 3.58 -49.34
C LEU A 37 -24.84 4.25 -47.98
N MET A 38 -26.10 4.38 -47.55
CA MET A 38 -26.44 4.89 -46.22
C MET A 38 -25.92 3.96 -45.11
N TRP A 39 -26.09 2.65 -45.27
CA TRP A 39 -25.59 1.65 -44.32
C TRP A 39 -24.05 1.62 -44.27
N SER A 40 -23.38 1.71 -45.42
CA SER A 40 -21.92 1.80 -45.50
C SER A 40 -21.38 3.06 -44.80
N LYS A 41 -22.03 4.22 -44.99
CA LYS A 41 -21.68 5.47 -44.30
C LYS A 41 -21.92 5.38 -42.79
N ALA A 42 -23.04 4.80 -42.37
CA ALA A 42 -23.35 4.58 -40.96
C ALA A 42 -22.34 3.63 -40.29
N SER A 43 -22.01 2.52 -40.96
CA SER A 43 -21.03 1.54 -40.51
C SER A 43 -19.62 2.14 -40.40
N SER A 44 -19.19 2.92 -41.40
CA SER A 44 -17.90 3.62 -41.38
C SER A 44 -17.83 4.66 -40.25
N GLY A 45 -18.92 5.40 -40.03
CA GLY A 45 -19.03 6.34 -38.91
C GLY A 45 -18.97 5.67 -37.55
N GLN A 46 -19.63 4.52 -37.40
CA GLN A 46 -19.61 3.73 -36.17
C GLN A 46 -18.22 3.14 -35.90
N ALA A 47 -17.56 2.57 -36.92
CA ALA A 47 -16.20 2.06 -36.81
C ALA A 47 -15.21 3.16 -36.41
N ALA A 48 -15.29 4.34 -37.03
CA ALA A 48 -14.46 5.49 -36.69
C ALA A 48 -14.74 6.04 -35.27
N ARG A 49 -15.98 5.93 -34.77
CA ARG A 49 -16.32 6.30 -33.38
C ARG A 49 -15.79 5.26 -32.39
N SER A 50 -15.91 3.97 -32.70
CA SER A 50 -15.38 2.88 -31.87
C SER A 50 -13.87 3.00 -31.73
N ALA A 51 -13.14 3.17 -32.85
CA ALA A 51 -11.69 3.35 -32.83
C ALA A 51 -11.28 4.57 -31.98
N ARG A 52 -12.04 5.68 -32.05
CA ARG A 52 -11.81 6.85 -31.20
C ARG A 52 -12.09 6.60 -29.72
N ALA A 53 -13.10 5.81 -29.39
CA ALA A 53 -13.40 5.43 -28.01
C ALA A 53 -12.30 4.52 -27.42
N ASP A 54 -11.72 3.64 -28.23
CA ASP A 54 -10.57 2.81 -27.82
C ASP A 54 -9.33 3.68 -27.58
N ILE A 55 -9.02 4.62 -28.47
CA ILE A 55 -7.96 5.61 -28.28
C ILE A 55 -8.21 6.45 -27.02
N ALA A 56 -9.46 6.88 -26.78
CA ALA A 56 -9.82 7.64 -25.59
C ALA A 56 -9.63 6.80 -24.31
N THR A 57 -9.96 5.51 -24.34
CA THR A 57 -9.71 4.60 -23.22
C THR A 57 -8.21 4.50 -22.93
N GLN A 58 -7.38 4.26 -23.95
CA GLN A 58 -5.92 4.16 -23.79
C GLN A 58 -5.30 5.49 -23.33
N ALA A 59 -5.79 6.61 -23.84
CA ALA A 59 -5.35 7.94 -23.40
C ALA A 59 -5.71 8.20 -21.93
N ALA A 60 -6.87 7.73 -21.49
CA ALA A 60 -7.30 7.86 -20.09
C ALA A 60 -6.43 6.97 -19.18
N GLU A 61 -6.13 5.73 -19.59
CA GLU A 61 -5.18 4.84 -18.90
C GLU A 61 -3.77 5.45 -18.81
N ALA A 62 -3.28 6.06 -19.89
CA ALA A 62 -2.01 6.77 -19.90
C ALA A 62 -2.01 7.92 -18.88
N GLY A 63 -3.12 8.63 -18.72
CA GLY A 63 -3.28 9.65 -17.67
C GLY A 63 -3.10 9.11 -16.26
N ILE A 64 -3.66 7.91 -15.97
CA ILE A 64 -3.46 7.23 -14.68
C ILE A 64 -2.00 6.83 -14.51
N GLN A 65 -1.36 6.25 -15.52
CA GLN A 65 0.05 5.85 -15.46
C GLN A 65 0.99 7.03 -15.21
N GLN A 66 0.73 8.17 -15.88
CA GLN A 66 1.45 9.42 -15.64
C GLN A 66 1.28 9.89 -14.19
N TYR A 67 0.07 9.81 -13.64
CA TYR A 67 -0.15 10.18 -12.25
C TYR A 67 0.57 9.25 -11.27
N VAL A 68 0.48 7.92 -11.48
CA VAL A 68 1.20 6.92 -10.69
C VAL A 68 2.70 7.22 -10.69
N SER A 69 3.29 7.59 -11.84
CA SER A 69 4.71 7.94 -11.90
C SER A 69 5.12 9.10 -10.99
N ARG A 70 4.25 10.10 -10.79
CA ARG A 70 4.52 11.23 -9.89
C ARG A 70 4.39 10.85 -8.43
N ILE A 71 3.50 9.92 -8.12
CA ILE A 71 3.40 9.40 -6.75
C ILE A 71 4.58 8.46 -6.45
N ILE A 72 5.11 7.75 -7.45
CA ILE A 72 6.40 7.03 -7.34
C ILE A 72 7.52 8.00 -6.98
N GLU A 73 7.63 9.13 -7.69
CA GLU A 73 8.66 10.15 -7.44
C GLU A 73 8.49 10.86 -6.09
N SER A 74 7.25 11.11 -5.68
CA SER A 74 6.92 11.74 -4.40
C SER A 74 5.66 11.12 -3.81
N ARG A 75 5.83 10.27 -2.79
CA ARG A 75 4.72 9.55 -2.13
C ARG A 75 3.61 10.47 -1.61
N ARG A 76 3.98 11.67 -1.14
CA ARG A 76 3.05 12.71 -0.65
C ARG A 76 2.56 13.67 -1.74
N TYR A 77 2.84 13.38 -3.02
CA TYR A 77 2.51 14.27 -4.14
C TYR A 77 1.05 14.69 -4.12
N TRP A 78 0.14 13.73 -4.02
CA TRP A 78 -1.30 13.99 -3.98
C TRP A 78 -1.72 14.83 -2.77
N GLY A 79 -1.05 14.69 -1.62
CA GLY A 79 -1.41 15.40 -0.39
C GLY A 79 -0.84 16.82 -0.30
N LEU A 80 0.21 17.11 -1.08
CA LEU A 80 0.96 18.37 -1.04
C LEU A 80 0.79 19.21 -2.30
N TYR A 81 0.26 18.64 -3.38
CA TYR A 81 0.22 19.27 -4.69
C TYR A 81 -1.00 18.84 -5.52
N VAL A 82 -1.50 19.78 -6.33
CA VAL A 82 -2.54 19.52 -7.34
C VAL A 82 -1.85 19.28 -8.68
N ASP A 83 -2.10 18.13 -9.31
CA ASP A 83 -1.43 17.77 -10.56
C ASP A 83 -1.73 18.79 -11.68
N PRO A 84 -0.76 19.17 -12.54
CA PRO A 84 -1.00 19.97 -13.73
C PRO A 84 -2.10 19.47 -14.68
N ALA A 85 -2.43 18.17 -14.64
CA ALA A 85 -3.53 17.57 -15.41
C ALA A 85 -4.80 17.38 -14.56
N GLU A 86 -4.76 17.64 -13.26
CA GLU A 86 -5.90 17.49 -12.36
C GLU A 86 -6.83 18.70 -12.42
N ASP A 87 -8.14 18.48 -12.31
CA ASP A 87 -9.10 19.56 -12.18
C ASP A 87 -8.82 20.39 -10.90
N PRO A 88 -9.18 21.67 -10.86
CA PRO A 88 -8.98 22.48 -9.66
C PRO A 88 -9.65 21.83 -8.44
N ARG A 89 -8.88 21.67 -7.35
CA ARG A 89 -9.41 21.15 -6.09
C ARG A 89 -10.16 22.23 -5.35
N ILE A 90 -11.28 21.88 -4.73
CA ILE A 90 -12.07 22.77 -3.89
C ILE A 90 -11.99 22.28 -2.45
N SER A 91 -11.43 23.08 -1.55
CA SER A 91 -11.38 22.75 -0.13
C SER A 91 -12.80 22.64 0.42
N THR A 92 -13.16 21.52 1.05
CA THR A 92 -14.51 21.34 1.59
C THR A 92 -14.72 22.11 2.89
N SER A 93 -13.65 22.57 3.55
CA SER A 93 -13.72 23.36 4.78
C SER A 93 -13.85 24.86 4.47
N SER A 94 -13.08 25.37 3.51
CA SER A 94 -13.04 26.81 3.20
C SER A 94 -13.75 27.20 1.91
N GLY A 95 -14.05 26.24 1.03
CA GLY A 95 -14.51 26.51 -0.33
C GLY A 95 -13.43 27.06 -1.27
N ALA A 96 -12.19 27.24 -0.78
CA ALA A 96 -11.10 27.78 -1.59
C ALA A 96 -10.72 26.81 -2.72
N GLN A 97 -10.59 27.35 -3.94
CA GLN A 97 -10.16 26.60 -5.10
C GLN A 97 -8.64 26.70 -5.26
N VAL A 98 -7.96 25.57 -5.45
CA VAL A 98 -6.54 25.48 -5.76
C VAL A 98 -6.37 24.98 -7.18
N ASN A 99 -5.70 25.79 -8.00
CA ASN A 99 -5.51 25.53 -9.42
C ASN A 99 -4.48 24.42 -9.69
N PRO A 100 -4.53 23.81 -10.88
CA PRO A 100 -3.59 22.76 -11.28
C PRO A 100 -2.14 23.27 -11.24
N GLY A 101 -1.22 22.45 -10.76
CA GLY A 101 0.19 22.82 -10.63
C GLY A 101 0.50 23.75 -9.45
N GLN A 102 -0.39 23.83 -8.45
CA GLN A 102 -0.15 24.60 -7.22
C GLN A 102 -0.03 23.68 -6.01
N PRO A 103 0.70 24.09 -4.96
CA PRO A 103 0.70 23.40 -3.68
C PRO A 103 -0.70 23.31 -3.07
N TRP A 104 -1.06 22.15 -2.53
CA TRP A 104 -2.29 21.96 -1.77
C TRP A 104 -2.07 22.34 -0.31
N ALA A 105 -2.86 23.28 0.22
CA ALA A 105 -2.73 23.72 1.61
C ALA A 105 -3.00 22.55 2.57
N ASN A 106 -1.99 22.26 3.39
CA ASN A 106 -1.77 20.94 3.97
C ASN A 106 -2.91 20.41 4.85
N GLY A 107 -3.72 19.47 4.32
CA GLY A 107 -4.59 18.58 5.10
C GLY A 107 -6.09 18.90 5.04
N ASP A 108 -6.49 19.89 4.23
CA ASP A 108 -7.89 20.07 3.91
C ASP A 108 -8.40 18.92 3.04
N LYS A 109 -9.64 18.53 3.28
CA LYS A 109 -10.41 17.64 2.41
C LYS A 109 -10.75 18.43 1.14
N TRP A 110 -10.85 17.75 0.01
CA TRP A 110 -11.21 18.41 -1.24
C TRP A 110 -12.31 17.68 -2.01
N THR A 111 -12.94 18.43 -2.91
CA THR A 111 -13.89 17.95 -3.90
C THR A 111 -13.61 18.60 -5.25
N TYR A 112 -14.36 18.23 -6.27
CA TYR A 112 -14.34 18.83 -7.62
C TYR A 112 -15.77 19.24 -7.99
N SER A 113 -15.90 20.21 -8.89
CA SER A 113 -17.21 20.65 -9.41
C SER A 113 -17.29 20.54 -10.93
N GLY A 114 -18.49 20.24 -11.42
CA GLY A 114 -18.83 20.26 -12.85
C GLY A 114 -18.03 19.29 -13.74
N PRO A 115 -18.00 19.55 -15.06
CA PRO A 115 -17.25 18.75 -16.02
C PRO A 115 -15.73 19.01 -15.94
N SER A 116 -14.93 18.16 -16.58
CA SER A 116 -13.47 18.33 -16.61
C SER A 116 -13.04 19.61 -17.35
N THR A 117 -12.20 20.40 -16.69
CA THR A 117 -11.75 21.72 -17.18
C THR A 117 -10.25 21.78 -17.44
N THR A 118 -9.45 20.96 -16.74
CA THR A 118 -8.00 20.90 -16.94
C THR A 118 -7.65 19.80 -17.93
N TRP A 119 -7.15 20.15 -19.12
CA TRP A 119 -6.80 19.19 -20.16
C TRP A 119 -5.31 19.22 -20.48
N LYS A 120 -4.64 18.09 -20.28
CA LYS A 120 -3.24 17.89 -20.65
C LYS A 120 -3.14 17.07 -21.93
N SER A 121 -2.50 17.62 -22.96
CA SER A 121 -2.26 16.89 -24.21
C SER A 121 -1.27 15.75 -24.01
N LEU A 122 -1.53 14.60 -24.66
CA LEU A 122 -0.56 13.52 -24.79
C LEU A 122 0.31 13.80 -26.02
N GLN A 123 1.64 13.79 -25.87
CA GLN A 123 2.58 14.08 -26.95
C GLN A 123 2.93 12.86 -27.82
N ASP A 124 2.29 11.72 -27.61
CA ASP A 124 2.56 10.51 -28.37
C ASP A 124 1.69 10.47 -29.64
N ALA A 125 2.36 10.35 -30.80
CA ALA A 125 1.76 10.35 -32.12
C ALA A 125 0.64 9.29 -32.28
N ARG A 126 0.68 8.20 -31.52
CA ARG A 126 -0.35 7.14 -31.53
C ARG A 126 -1.72 7.64 -31.07
N PHE A 127 -1.78 8.68 -30.24
CA PHE A 127 -3.04 9.19 -29.70
C PHE A 127 -3.63 10.37 -30.49
N GLY A 128 -2.93 10.87 -31.53
CA GLY A 128 -3.39 12.05 -32.27
C GLY A 128 -3.60 13.26 -31.36
N ASN A 129 -4.72 13.98 -31.51
CA ASN A 129 -5.08 15.08 -30.60
C ASN A 129 -5.88 14.57 -29.39
N ALA A 130 -5.28 13.64 -28.63
CA ALA A 130 -5.83 13.21 -27.36
C ALA A 130 -5.33 14.08 -26.21
N SER A 131 -6.20 14.33 -25.25
CA SER A 131 -5.85 14.97 -23.98
C SER A 131 -6.60 14.29 -22.84
N TYR A 132 -6.04 14.36 -21.63
CA TYR A 132 -6.65 13.79 -20.43
C TYR A 132 -6.76 14.83 -19.32
N SER A 133 -7.69 14.57 -18.40
CA SER A 133 -7.97 15.34 -17.19
C SER A 133 -8.07 14.37 -16.02
N LEU A 134 -7.51 14.74 -14.87
CA LEU A 134 -7.49 13.89 -13.68
C LEU A 134 -8.42 14.43 -12.59
N ARG A 135 -9.00 13.51 -11.82
CA ARG A 135 -9.59 13.76 -10.51
C ARG A 135 -9.12 12.69 -9.55
N VAL A 136 -8.53 13.13 -8.45
CA VAL A 136 -7.93 12.25 -7.45
C VAL A 136 -8.77 12.30 -6.19
N TYR A 137 -9.11 11.14 -5.65
CA TYR A 137 -9.90 10.99 -4.43
C TYR A 137 -9.18 10.04 -3.46
N PRO A 138 -9.32 10.24 -2.14
CA PRO A 138 -8.95 9.20 -1.17
C PRO A 138 -9.83 7.95 -1.34
N LEU A 139 -9.25 6.75 -1.25
CA LEU A 139 -9.95 5.49 -1.51
C LEU A 139 -11.14 5.23 -0.56
N ASN A 140 -11.02 5.66 0.70
CA ASN A 140 -11.99 5.36 1.76
C ASN A 140 -13.25 6.24 1.74
N GLY A 141 -13.43 7.15 0.76
CA GLY A 141 -14.60 8.03 0.64
C GLY A 141 -14.80 9.03 1.80
N GLY A 142 -14.13 8.80 2.93
CA GLY A 142 -13.93 9.71 4.03
C GLY A 142 -12.66 10.52 3.79
N THR A 143 -12.85 11.82 3.70
CA THR A 143 -12.01 12.82 4.33
C THR A 143 -10.54 12.44 4.52
N ALA A 144 -9.71 12.74 3.50
CA ALA A 144 -8.27 12.63 3.56
C ALA A 144 -7.71 13.56 4.65
N LEU A 145 -7.72 13.10 5.90
CA LEU A 145 -6.85 13.64 6.93
C LEU A 145 -5.46 13.05 6.66
N ARG A 146 -4.44 13.91 6.75
CA ARG A 146 -3.04 13.60 6.44
C ARG A 146 -2.68 12.16 6.80
N GLY A 147 -2.40 11.35 5.78
CA GLY A 147 -1.83 10.02 5.89
C GLY A 147 -2.78 8.83 6.02
N ASN A 148 -4.11 8.99 6.00
CA ASN A 148 -5.04 7.85 6.00
C ASN A 148 -5.60 7.56 4.61
N THR A 149 -4.73 7.12 3.71
CA THR A 149 -5.16 6.49 2.47
C THR A 149 -4.17 5.39 2.12
N SER A 150 -4.53 4.16 2.45
CA SER A 150 -3.98 2.92 1.89
C SER A 150 -4.28 2.80 0.38
N GLY A 151 -4.24 3.92 -0.34
CA GLY A 151 -4.56 4.03 -1.75
C GLY A 151 -5.39 5.25 -2.16
N LEU A 152 -5.27 5.61 -3.42
CA LEU A 152 -5.99 6.68 -4.09
C LEU A 152 -6.92 6.10 -5.14
N ARG A 153 -8.07 6.75 -5.32
CA ARG A 153 -8.90 6.56 -6.50
C ARG A 153 -8.60 7.67 -7.48
N VAL A 154 -8.03 7.31 -8.62
CA VAL A 154 -7.69 8.23 -9.70
C VAL A 154 -8.68 8.02 -10.83
N GLN A 155 -9.50 9.04 -11.10
CA GLN A 155 -10.33 9.11 -12.28
C GLN A 155 -9.58 9.89 -13.36
N SER A 156 -9.38 9.28 -14.51
CA SER A 156 -8.80 9.93 -15.68
C SER A 156 -9.85 9.98 -16.78
N THR A 157 -10.16 11.18 -17.25
CA THR A 157 -11.09 11.42 -18.35
C THR A 157 -10.31 11.89 -19.55
N ALA A 158 -10.36 11.14 -20.65
CA ALA A 158 -9.76 11.53 -21.90
C ALA A 158 -10.80 12.09 -22.87
N ARG A 159 -10.34 13.01 -23.72
CA ARG A 159 -11.05 13.47 -24.91
C ARG A 159 -10.16 13.28 -26.13
N VAL A 160 -10.74 12.79 -27.22
CA VAL A 160 -10.05 12.59 -28.50
C VAL A 160 -10.74 13.41 -29.58
N GLN A 161 -9.98 14.28 -30.25
CA GLN A 161 -10.45 15.09 -31.38
C GLN A 161 -9.70 14.74 -32.66
N THR A 162 -10.41 14.60 -33.78
CA THR A 162 -9.79 14.35 -35.10
C THR A 162 -9.44 15.64 -35.83
N SER A 163 -10.12 16.73 -35.49
CA SER A 163 -9.88 18.07 -36.02
C SER A 163 -10.44 19.10 -35.04
N ALA A 164 -10.06 20.37 -35.19
CA ALA A 164 -10.50 21.46 -34.32
C ALA A 164 -12.04 21.62 -34.24
N ASN A 165 -12.77 21.15 -35.25
CA ASN A 165 -14.23 21.30 -35.37
C ASN A 165 -15.01 20.00 -35.16
N ALA A 166 -14.33 18.88 -34.87
CA ALA A 166 -15.01 17.60 -34.66
C ALA A 166 -15.47 17.46 -33.20
N GLU A 167 -16.70 16.97 -33.00
CA GLU A 167 -17.20 16.60 -31.68
C GLU A 167 -16.24 15.62 -30.99
N PRO A 168 -15.71 15.96 -29.80
CA PRO A 168 -14.80 15.10 -29.06
C PRO A 168 -15.51 13.84 -28.58
N VAL A 169 -14.79 12.72 -28.62
CA VAL A 169 -15.20 11.49 -27.93
C VAL A 169 -14.60 11.49 -26.54
N TYR A 170 -15.44 11.39 -25.51
CA TYR A 170 -15.02 11.32 -24.12
C TYR A 170 -15.04 9.88 -23.61
N THR A 171 -14.05 9.53 -22.80
CA THR A 171 -14.06 8.27 -22.05
C THR A 171 -13.38 8.51 -20.72
N SER A 172 -13.92 7.92 -19.66
CA SER A 172 -13.31 7.99 -18.33
C SER A 172 -13.00 6.59 -17.82
N VAL A 173 -11.86 6.46 -17.16
CA VAL A 173 -11.48 5.26 -16.42
C VAL A 173 -11.16 5.66 -14.99
N VAL A 174 -11.45 4.75 -14.06
CA VAL A 174 -11.15 4.90 -12.65
C VAL A 174 -10.26 3.74 -12.24
N ALA A 175 -9.14 4.05 -11.60
CA ALA A 175 -8.30 3.07 -10.93
C ALA A 175 -8.22 3.38 -9.44
N ALA A 176 -8.34 2.35 -8.61
CA ALA A 176 -7.87 2.37 -7.24
C ALA A 176 -6.42 1.90 -7.23
N ILE A 177 -5.51 2.77 -6.81
CA ILE A 177 -4.07 2.49 -6.74
C ILE A 177 -3.62 2.57 -5.29
N SER A 178 -2.78 1.66 -4.84
CA SER A 178 -2.12 1.76 -3.53
C SER A 178 -0.63 1.50 -3.66
N PRO A 179 0.25 2.28 -3.00
CA PRO A 179 1.62 1.84 -2.85
C PRO A 179 1.61 0.54 -2.04
N LEU A 180 2.50 -0.38 -2.39
CA LEU A 180 2.77 -1.51 -1.51
C LEU A 180 3.68 -1.02 -0.38
N SER A 181 3.27 -1.29 0.85
CA SER A 181 4.04 -0.98 2.05
C SER A 181 4.69 -2.23 2.62
N LEU A 182 5.77 -2.05 3.39
CA LEU A 182 6.26 -3.11 4.27
C LEU A 182 5.14 -3.61 5.22
N ALA A 183 4.20 -2.72 5.56
CA ALA A 183 3.04 -3.00 6.39
C ALA A 183 2.06 -4.03 5.79
N ASP A 184 2.10 -4.28 4.48
CA ASP A 184 1.23 -5.26 3.80
C ASP A 184 1.67 -6.71 4.02
N PHE A 185 2.87 -6.90 4.58
CA PHE A 185 3.43 -8.20 4.89
C PHE A 185 3.43 -8.42 6.40
N GLN A 186 3.26 -9.68 6.83
CA GLN A 186 3.58 -10.06 8.20
C GLN A 186 5.09 -9.96 8.44
N MET A 187 5.89 -10.38 7.45
CA MET A 187 7.35 -10.41 7.53
C MET A 187 7.99 -10.10 6.19
N VAL A 188 8.98 -9.22 6.19
CA VAL A 188 9.88 -8.91 5.07
C VAL A 188 11.31 -9.04 5.57
N SER A 189 12.09 -9.91 4.95
CA SER A 189 13.47 -10.18 5.34
C SER A 189 14.44 -10.02 4.16
N ASP A 190 15.56 -9.32 4.37
CA ASP A 190 16.63 -9.28 3.35
C ASP A 190 17.46 -10.59 3.32
N VAL A 191 17.43 -11.35 4.43
CA VAL A 191 18.12 -12.63 4.58
C VAL A 191 17.15 -13.78 4.77
N SER A 192 17.68 -15.00 4.84
CA SER A 192 16.87 -16.19 5.09
C SER A 192 16.14 -16.09 6.44
N ILE A 193 14.86 -16.50 6.47
CA ILE A 193 14.05 -16.54 7.70
C ILE A 193 13.64 -17.97 8.02
N THR A 194 13.66 -18.33 9.30
CA THR A 194 13.31 -19.68 9.78
C THR A 194 12.23 -19.62 10.84
N TYR A 195 11.16 -20.37 10.63
CA TYR A 195 10.05 -20.56 11.56
C TYR A 195 10.04 -22.00 12.08
N GLY A 196 10.06 -22.15 13.40
CA GLY A 196 10.01 -23.45 14.08
C GLY A 196 8.63 -24.12 14.04
N THR A 197 8.55 -25.36 14.53
CA THR A 197 7.35 -26.22 14.45
C THR A 197 6.12 -25.67 15.18
N THR A 198 6.33 -24.82 16.18
CA THR A 198 5.26 -24.19 16.97
C THR A 198 4.92 -22.77 16.50
N ALA A 199 5.49 -22.32 15.37
CA ALA A 199 5.17 -21.03 14.79
C ALA A 199 3.91 -21.10 13.90
N THR A 200 3.03 -20.12 14.05
CA THR A 200 1.90 -19.89 13.14
C THR A 200 2.00 -18.50 12.53
N THR A 201 1.91 -18.38 11.20
CA THR A 201 1.89 -17.09 10.48
C THR A 201 0.55 -16.91 9.75
N ASN A 202 -0.07 -15.73 9.90
CA ASN A 202 -1.38 -15.41 9.28
C ASN A 202 -1.32 -14.34 8.17
N GLY A 203 -0.15 -13.79 7.87
CA GLY A 203 0.02 -12.84 6.75
C GLY A 203 1.20 -13.21 5.86
N GLN A 204 1.34 -12.45 4.78
CA GLN A 204 2.33 -12.74 3.74
C GLN A 204 3.75 -12.65 4.31
N VAL A 205 4.61 -13.58 3.91
CA VAL A 205 6.02 -13.61 4.30
C VAL A 205 6.88 -13.46 3.06
N TYR A 206 7.80 -12.51 3.08
CA TYR A 206 8.75 -12.22 2.03
C TYR A 206 10.19 -12.42 2.51
N SER A 207 11.03 -13.01 1.67
CA SER A 207 12.47 -13.11 1.87
C SER A 207 13.24 -12.90 0.57
N ASN A 208 14.26 -12.05 0.60
CA ASN A 208 15.25 -11.93 -0.48
C ASN A 208 16.17 -13.17 -0.60
N GLN A 209 16.03 -14.15 0.31
CA GLN A 209 16.73 -15.43 0.26
C GLN A 209 15.75 -16.59 0.43
N ASN A 210 15.96 -17.44 1.43
CA ASN A 210 15.12 -18.60 1.70
C ASN A 210 14.05 -18.29 2.76
N ILE A 211 12.98 -19.08 2.74
CA ILE A 211 12.01 -19.18 3.83
C ILE A 211 12.00 -20.66 4.26
N SER A 212 12.45 -20.94 5.48
CA SER A 212 12.18 -22.23 6.10
C SER A 212 11.02 -22.11 7.08
N HIS A 213 10.00 -22.94 6.92
CA HIS A 213 8.82 -22.88 7.79
C HIS A 213 8.33 -24.30 8.14
N THR A 214 8.64 -24.74 9.35
CA THR A 214 8.24 -26.08 9.85
C THR A 214 6.90 -26.08 10.59
N GLY A 215 6.43 -24.90 11.02
CA GLY A 215 5.10 -24.71 11.63
C GLY A 215 3.97 -24.56 10.62
N THR A 216 2.94 -23.78 10.97
CA THR A 216 1.76 -23.52 10.13
C THR A 216 1.81 -22.14 9.47
N ALA A 217 1.93 -22.09 8.15
CA ALA A 217 1.75 -20.86 7.37
C ALA A 217 0.34 -20.82 6.78
N ARG A 218 -0.42 -19.75 7.05
CA ARG A 218 -1.80 -19.58 6.55
C ARG A 218 -1.91 -18.60 5.38
N ALA A 219 -0.85 -17.89 5.04
CA ALA A 219 -0.80 -16.90 3.97
C ALA A 219 0.45 -17.10 3.10
N SER A 220 0.47 -16.41 1.96
CA SER A 220 1.46 -16.66 0.90
C SER A 220 2.90 -16.44 1.35
N LEU A 221 3.79 -17.32 0.89
CA LEU A 221 5.24 -17.25 1.11
C LEU A 221 5.94 -16.85 -0.20
N TYR A 222 6.80 -15.83 -0.15
CA TYR A 222 7.56 -15.31 -1.28
C TYR A 222 9.06 -15.37 -0.98
N ALA A 223 9.73 -16.41 -1.43
CA ALA A 223 11.17 -16.55 -1.27
C ALA A 223 11.88 -16.36 -2.60
N ARG A 224 12.89 -15.48 -2.67
CA ARG A 224 13.67 -15.32 -3.90
C ARG A 224 14.42 -16.61 -4.29
N GLN A 225 14.83 -17.40 -3.32
CA GLN A 225 15.53 -18.67 -3.55
C GLN A 225 14.58 -19.86 -3.37
N TRP A 226 14.37 -20.31 -2.14
CA TRP A 226 13.60 -21.51 -1.83
C TRP A 226 12.62 -21.30 -0.67
N VAL A 227 11.45 -21.94 -0.77
CA VAL A 227 10.59 -22.19 0.38
C VAL A 227 10.71 -23.66 0.78
N CYS A 228 11.09 -23.98 2.01
CA CYS A 228 11.29 -25.35 2.47
C CYS A 228 10.75 -25.63 3.89
N ARG A 229 10.72 -26.90 4.30
CA ARG A 229 10.34 -27.35 5.66
C ARG A 229 11.52 -27.96 6.43
N ASP A 230 12.62 -27.20 6.55
CA ASP A 230 13.84 -27.66 7.24
C ASP A 230 14.01 -26.97 8.61
N PRO A 231 13.97 -27.70 9.74
CA PRO A 231 14.10 -27.09 11.06
C PRO A 231 15.43 -26.36 11.29
N ASP A 232 16.49 -26.71 10.55
CA ASP A 232 17.81 -26.10 10.64
C ASP A 232 17.98 -24.90 9.71
N GLY A 233 16.95 -24.57 8.91
CA GLY A 233 16.97 -23.46 7.96
C GLY A 233 17.74 -23.74 6.67
N ASN A 234 18.24 -24.97 6.48
CA ASN A 234 19.07 -25.37 5.35
C ASN A 234 18.24 -25.75 4.11
N CYS A 235 17.58 -24.78 3.49
CA CYS A 235 16.81 -25.04 2.27
C CYS A 235 17.71 -25.44 1.09
N ASN A 236 17.76 -26.74 0.78
CA ASN A 236 18.47 -27.29 -0.39
C ASN A 236 17.56 -27.57 -1.59
N ARG A 237 16.23 -27.51 -1.39
CA ARG A 237 15.20 -27.70 -2.42
C ARG A 237 13.92 -26.96 -2.07
N SER A 238 13.03 -26.81 -3.05
CA SER A 238 11.67 -26.31 -2.85
C SER A 238 10.77 -27.39 -2.25
N ASP A 239 10.02 -27.03 -1.21
CA ASP A 239 8.88 -27.77 -0.69
C ASP A 239 7.58 -26.95 -0.87
N ALA A 240 7.53 -26.02 -1.83
CA ALA A 240 6.43 -25.07 -2.01
C ALA A 240 5.04 -25.74 -2.14
N THR A 241 4.97 -26.96 -2.69
CA THR A 241 3.71 -27.72 -2.86
C THR A 241 3.14 -28.31 -1.56
N TYR A 242 3.92 -28.32 -0.47
CA TYR A 242 3.53 -28.95 0.80
C TYR A 242 2.91 -27.98 1.81
N PHE A 243 2.87 -26.69 1.48
CA PHE A 243 2.24 -25.68 2.32
C PHE A 243 0.74 -25.63 2.06
N GLY A 244 -0.06 -25.50 3.12
CA GLY A 244 -1.49 -25.18 2.97
C GLY A 244 -1.71 -23.77 2.40
N ALA A 245 -0.72 -22.90 2.53
CA ALA A 245 -0.64 -21.61 1.85
C ALA A 245 0.08 -21.71 0.51
N LEU A 246 -0.17 -20.74 -0.37
CA LEU A 246 0.56 -20.62 -1.64
C LEU A 246 2.02 -20.25 -1.35
N ALA A 247 2.97 -20.99 -1.91
CA ALA A 247 4.39 -20.67 -1.83
C ALA A 247 4.93 -20.37 -3.23
N TYR A 248 5.70 -19.30 -3.33
CA TYR A 248 6.35 -18.85 -4.56
C TYR A 248 7.85 -18.78 -4.33
N ASP A 249 8.59 -19.54 -5.14
CA ASP A 249 10.05 -19.50 -5.13
C ASP A 249 10.62 -19.49 -6.55
N ARG A 250 11.93 -19.67 -6.69
CA ARG A 250 12.58 -19.62 -8.02
C ARG A 250 12.15 -20.75 -8.96
N THR A 251 11.55 -21.82 -8.45
CA THR A 251 11.15 -23.01 -9.21
C THR A 251 9.65 -23.18 -9.39
N THR A 252 8.83 -22.43 -8.65
CA THR A 252 7.37 -22.49 -8.80
C THR A 252 6.90 -21.85 -10.10
N THR A 253 5.68 -22.19 -10.53
CA THR A 253 4.99 -21.52 -11.66
C THR A 253 3.61 -21.05 -11.19
N PRO A 254 3.36 -19.73 -11.08
CA PRO A 254 4.31 -18.64 -11.32
C PRO A 254 5.47 -18.65 -10.31
N SER A 255 6.63 -18.17 -10.74
CA SER A 255 7.84 -18.04 -9.91
C SER A 255 7.79 -16.76 -9.07
N PHE A 256 8.67 -16.67 -8.08
CA PHE A 256 8.92 -15.45 -7.31
C PHE A 256 9.11 -14.22 -8.22
N ALA A 257 9.98 -14.32 -9.24
CA ALA A 257 10.28 -13.19 -10.14
C ALA A 257 9.09 -12.76 -11.02
N GLN A 258 8.12 -13.66 -11.25
CA GLN A 258 6.89 -13.32 -11.97
C GLN A 258 5.87 -12.62 -11.06
N ARG A 259 5.90 -12.88 -9.75
CA ARG A 259 5.02 -12.23 -8.76
C ARG A 259 5.60 -10.91 -8.26
N ILE A 260 6.91 -10.86 -8.05
CA ILE A 260 7.62 -9.71 -7.49
C ILE A 260 8.73 -9.34 -8.48
N LYS A 261 8.44 -8.34 -9.32
CA LYS A 261 9.33 -7.94 -10.42
C LYS A 261 10.64 -7.31 -9.93
N SER A 262 10.56 -6.54 -8.85
CA SER A 262 11.69 -5.86 -8.24
C SER A 262 11.82 -6.35 -6.81
N PRO A 263 12.92 -7.03 -6.45
CA PRO A 263 13.19 -7.37 -5.05
C PRO A 263 13.22 -6.11 -4.17
N ILE A 264 12.80 -6.25 -2.92
CA ILE A 264 12.76 -5.15 -1.96
C ILE A 264 14.21 -4.79 -1.59
N ASP A 265 14.61 -3.54 -1.80
CA ASP A 265 15.94 -3.04 -1.48
C ASP A 265 15.93 -2.31 -0.13
N PHE A 266 16.49 -2.96 0.90
CA PHE A 266 16.57 -2.41 2.24
C PHE A 266 17.47 -1.17 2.37
N SER A 267 18.33 -0.87 1.39
CA SER A 267 19.20 0.30 1.43
C SER A 267 18.42 1.62 1.32
N GLN A 268 17.22 1.60 0.75
CA GLN A 268 16.40 2.78 0.54
C GLN A 268 15.77 3.30 1.84
N PHE A 269 15.57 2.45 2.85
CA PHE A 269 14.89 2.83 4.10
C PHE A 269 15.69 3.79 4.99
N ALA A 270 17.02 3.87 4.80
CA ALA A 270 17.86 4.80 5.55
C ALA A 270 17.53 6.28 5.27
N TYR A 271 17.02 6.60 4.07
CA TYR A 271 16.61 7.95 3.69
C TYR A 271 15.41 8.43 4.51
N ASP A 272 14.43 7.54 4.72
CA ASP A 272 13.16 7.84 5.41
C ASP A 272 13.39 8.28 6.87
N ARG A 273 14.41 7.76 7.55
CA ARG A 273 14.74 8.13 8.94
C ARG A 273 15.22 9.58 9.09
N SER A 274 15.91 10.12 8.08
CA SER A 274 16.37 11.51 8.12
C SER A 274 15.20 12.51 8.05
N GLN A 275 14.22 12.21 7.19
CA GLN A 275 12.97 12.96 7.09
C GLN A 275 12.16 12.81 8.38
N PHE A 276 12.15 11.61 8.97
CA PHE A 276 11.46 11.36 10.23
C PHE A 276 12.02 12.21 11.37
N LYS A 277 13.36 12.28 11.49
CA LYS A 277 14.03 13.13 12.47
C LYS A 277 13.63 14.60 12.31
N GLN A 278 13.56 15.12 11.09
CA GLN A 278 13.11 16.49 10.83
C GLN A 278 11.64 16.72 11.23
N ALA A 279 10.75 15.75 10.93
CA ALA A 279 9.35 15.82 11.33
C ALA A 279 9.20 15.83 12.86
N ALA A 280 9.97 15.01 13.57
CA ALA A 280 9.99 14.97 15.04
C ALA A 280 10.58 16.24 15.68
N GLN A 281 11.51 16.92 15.01
CA GLN A 281 12.07 18.21 15.43
C GLN A 281 11.14 19.39 15.17
N THR A 282 10.14 19.23 14.31
CA THR A 282 9.20 20.31 13.99
C THR A 282 8.23 20.52 15.14
N ALA A 283 8.24 21.72 15.72
CA ALA A 283 7.40 22.10 16.85
C ALA A 283 5.91 21.81 16.57
N GLY A 284 5.26 21.10 17.49
CA GLY A 284 3.84 20.74 17.38
C GLY A 284 3.53 19.57 16.44
N LEU A 285 4.51 18.97 15.76
CA LEU A 285 4.33 17.75 14.97
C LEU A 285 4.83 16.49 15.68
N GLY A 286 5.88 16.60 16.49
CA GLY A 286 6.48 15.45 17.14
C GLY A 286 7.37 15.78 18.33
N LEU A 287 8.05 14.76 18.81
CA LEU A 287 8.97 14.80 19.93
C LEU A 287 10.35 14.32 19.46
N TYR A 288 11.36 15.18 19.58
CA TYR A 288 12.76 14.82 19.38
C TYR A 288 13.48 14.79 20.72
N VAL A 289 14.15 13.68 21.03
CA VAL A 289 14.89 13.49 22.28
C VAL A 289 16.33 13.09 21.98
N ASN A 290 17.27 13.86 22.53
CA ASN A 290 18.69 13.57 22.48
C ASN A 290 19.35 13.94 23.82
N ASP A 291 19.71 12.92 24.58
CA ASP A 291 20.53 13.09 25.78
C ASP A 291 21.65 12.05 25.78
N PRO A 292 22.89 12.44 25.44
CA PRO A 292 24.03 11.54 25.44
C PRO A 292 24.34 10.92 26.81
N SER A 293 23.83 11.51 27.89
CA SER A 293 23.97 10.98 29.25
C SER A 293 22.96 9.87 29.55
N ALA A 294 21.89 9.73 28.76
CA ALA A 294 20.92 8.67 28.89
C ALA A 294 21.49 7.36 28.33
N ARG A 295 21.22 6.25 29.02
CA ARG A 295 21.47 4.90 28.47
C ARG A 295 20.42 4.49 27.45
N GLY A 296 19.27 5.16 27.48
CA GLY A 296 18.12 4.93 26.65
C GLY A 296 16.90 5.60 27.26
N TRP A 297 15.74 5.30 26.69
CA TRP A 297 14.46 5.85 27.10
C TRP A 297 13.45 4.73 27.25
N MET A 298 12.66 4.73 28.33
CA MET A 298 11.50 3.85 28.44
C MET A 298 10.24 4.66 28.11
N LEU A 299 9.35 4.10 27.30
CA LEU A 299 8.08 4.70 26.93
C LEU A 299 6.93 3.81 27.40
N GLN A 300 5.87 4.44 27.87
CA GLN A 300 4.59 3.80 28.14
C GLN A 300 3.46 4.64 27.56
N PHE A 301 2.72 4.06 26.60
CA PHE A 301 1.48 4.67 26.13
C PHE A 301 0.35 4.43 27.14
N THR A 302 -0.40 5.47 27.47
CA THR A 302 -1.37 5.45 28.57
C THR A 302 -2.80 5.13 28.14
N GLY A 303 -3.09 5.05 26.84
CA GLY A 303 -4.46 4.93 26.30
C GLY A 303 -5.28 6.21 26.37
N THR A 304 -4.63 7.36 26.62
CA THR A 304 -5.31 8.66 26.80
C THR A 304 -4.61 9.76 26.00
N ASN A 305 -4.27 9.49 24.73
CA ASN A 305 -3.49 10.35 23.85
C ASN A 305 -2.22 10.91 24.51
N SER A 306 -1.52 10.09 25.31
CA SER A 306 -0.29 10.50 25.95
C SER A 306 0.72 9.36 26.06
N VAL A 307 1.99 9.73 26.06
CA VAL A 307 3.10 8.83 26.33
C VAL A 307 3.84 9.32 27.57
N THR A 308 4.08 8.41 28.50
CA THR A 308 4.97 8.67 29.64
C THR A 308 6.37 8.20 29.28
N ILE A 309 7.36 9.03 29.55
CA ILE A 309 8.75 8.83 29.13
C ILE A 309 9.65 8.87 30.37
N TRP A 310 10.48 7.85 30.54
CA TRP A 310 11.49 7.77 31.59
C TRP A 310 12.88 7.78 30.96
N LYS A 311 13.76 8.62 31.49
CA LYS A 311 15.19 8.54 31.20
C LYS A 311 15.79 7.33 31.91
N LEU A 312 16.55 6.52 31.17
CA LEU A 312 17.28 5.38 31.70
C LEU A 312 18.69 5.81 32.12
N THR A 313 19.03 5.67 33.40
CA THR A 313 20.37 5.98 33.90
C THR A 313 20.98 4.82 34.69
N SER A 314 22.31 4.68 34.59
CA SER A 314 23.06 3.68 35.35
C SER A 314 24.51 4.12 35.54
N ARG A 315 25.06 3.82 36.71
CA ARG A 315 26.49 4.04 37.02
C ARG A 315 27.41 3.04 36.31
N SER A 316 26.89 1.89 35.92
CA SER A 316 27.59 0.84 35.17
C SER A 316 26.90 0.54 33.83
N TYR A 317 27.60 -0.12 32.92
CA TYR A 317 26.98 -0.65 31.70
C TYR A 317 25.88 -1.66 32.08
N VAL A 318 24.70 -1.50 31.49
CA VAL A 318 23.57 -2.42 31.61
C VAL A 318 23.15 -2.78 30.20
N ASN A 319 23.13 -4.08 29.89
CA ASN A 319 22.56 -4.57 28.65
C ASN A 319 21.03 -4.47 28.73
N LEU A 320 20.43 -3.61 27.91
CA LEU A 320 18.97 -3.38 27.89
C LEU A 320 18.18 -4.62 27.42
N GLU A 321 18.85 -5.63 26.87
CA GLU A 321 18.22 -6.92 26.59
C GLU A 321 17.96 -7.74 27.87
N ASP A 322 18.78 -7.54 28.89
CA ASP A 322 18.83 -8.39 30.08
C ASP A 322 18.09 -7.77 31.27
N ALA A 323 18.19 -6.45 31.44
CA ALA A 323 17.56 -5.74 32.55
C ALA A 323 17.29 -4.26 32.23
N LEU A 324 16.29 -3.70 32.91
CA LEU A 324 16.10 -2.26 32.97
C LEU A 324 17.03 -1.63 34.01
N PRO A 325 17.73 -0.54 33.67
CA PRO A 325 18.49 0.24 34.64
C PRO A 325 17.56 1.12 35.49
N THR A 326 18.12 2.06 36.24
CA THR A 326 17.33 3.00 37.04
C THR A 326 16.46 3.89 36.15
N LEU A 327 15.16 3.95 36.47
CA LEU A 327 14.20 4.85 35.85
C LEU A 327 14.20 6.19 36.61
N GLU A 328 14.50 7.28 35.92
CA GLU A 328 14.34 8.63 36.49
C GLU A 328 12.86 9.00 36.69
N CYS A 329 12.58 10.22 37.14
CA CYS A 329 11.19 10.70 37.22
C CYS A 329 10.61 10.80 35.80
N PRO A 330 9.37 10.32 35.56
CA PRO A 330 8.78 10.39 34.24
C PRO A 330 8.42 11.82 33.84
N THR A 331 8.43 12.05 32.53
CA THR A 331 7.77 13.17 31.89
C THR A 331 6.65 12.67 31.00
N SER A 332 5.47 13.28 31.07
CA SER A 332 4.36 12.98 30.16
C SER A 332 4.42 13.90 28.94
N TYR A 333 4.23 13.32 27.76
CA TYR A 333 4.10 14.03 26.50
C TYR A 333 2.72 13.76 25.91
N THR A 334 1.95 14.81 25.66
CA THR A 334 0.63 14.72 25.05
C THR A 334 0.79 14.50 23.55
N LEU A 335 0.23 13.41 23.06
CA LEU A 335 0.13 13.12 21.64
C LEU A 335 -1.01 13.95 21.05
N ARG A 336 -0.89 14.24 19.76
CA ARG A 336 -1.96 14.85 18.98
C ARG A 336 -3.07 13.81 18.86
N GLY A 337 -4.21 14.09 19.46
CA GLY A 337 -5.33 13.15 19.50
C GLY A 337 -6.02 12.94 18.15
N GLY A 338 -6.81 11.87 18.09
CA GLY A 338 -7.57 11.46 16.91
C GLY A 338 -6.68 10.85 15.81
N SER A 339 -7.05 11.05 14.54
CA SER A 339 -6.33 10.51 13.39
C SER A 339 -5.07 11.29 13.00
N LEU A 340 -4.61 12.20 13.85
CA LEU A 340 -3.41 12.99 13.61
C LEU A 340 -2.15 12.15 13.83
N GLU A 341 -1.17 12.39 12.97
CA GLU A 341 0.11 11.70 13.00
C GLU A 341 1.02 12.25 14.10
N ASN A 342 1.68 11.34 14.82
CA ASN A 342 2.64 11.63 15.87
C ASN A 342 4.01 10.99 15.54
N TYR A 343 5.06 11.80 15.63
CA TYR A 343 6.43 11.37 15.32
C TYR A 343 7.31 11.49 16.56
N LEU A 344 7.87 10.39 17.05
CA LEU A 344 8.75 10.39 18.21
C LEU A 344 10.12 9.86 17.79
N TYR A 345 11.15 10.69 17.84
CA TYR A 345 12.52 10.32 17.46
C TYR A 345 13.48 10.38 18.65
N PHE A 346 14.25 9.33 18.83
CA PHE A 346 15.24 9.21 19.91
C PHE A 346 16.64 8.94 19.35
N GLU A 347 17.64 9.69 19.82
CA GLU A 347 19.06 9.44 19.49
C GLU A 347 19.69 8.30 20.31
N GLN A 348 18.96 7.78 21.30
CA GLN A 348 19.38 6.67 22.15
C GLN A 348 18.41 5.49 21.98
N PRO A 349 18.77 4.30 22.47
CA PRO A 349 17.87 3.15 22.40
C PRO A 349 16.57 3.38 23.18
N VAL A 350 15.50 2.75 22.73
CA VAL A 350 14.15 2.91 23.29
C VAL A 350 13.63 1.59 23.80
N VAL A 351 12.98 1.57 24.96
CA VAL A 351 12.25 0.42 25.51
C VAL A 351 10.77 0.75 25.56
N ILE A 352 9.91 -0.11 25.01
CA ILE A 352 8.45 0.05 25.05
C ILE A 352 7.86 -0.87 26.11
N GLY A 353 7.29 -0.27 27.16
CA GLY A 353 6.74 -0.96 28.32
C GLY A 353 7.76 -1.77 29.12
N ASN A 354 7.30 -2.46 30.17
CA ASN A 354 8.10 -3.43 30.91
C ASN A 354 7.27 -4.58 31.51
N GLY A 355 7.83 -5.79 31.47
CA GLY A 355 7.24 -7.02 31.99
C GLY A 355 7.63 -7.34 33.43
N THR A 356 8.63 -6.64 33.97
CA THR A 356 9.07 -6.75 35.35
C THR A 356 8.71 -5.52 36.15
N SER A 357 8.38 -5.70 37.43
CA SER A 357 8.12 -4.58 38.32
C SER A 357 9.40 -3.83 38.67
N VAL A 358 9.54 -2.61 38.17
CA VAL A 358 10.74 -1.75 38.41
C VAL A 358 10.28 -0.43 39.06
N PRO A 359 10.90 -0.01 40.17
CA PRO A 359 10.61 1.28 40.80
C PRO A 359 11.20 2.43 39.96
N THR A 360 10.82 3.66 40.30
CA THR A 360 11.36 4.89 39.70
C THR A 360 11.98 5.76 40.80
N ASN A 361 12.79 6.74 40.41
CA ASN A 361 13.42 7.65 41.38
C ASN A 361 12.41 8.52 42.17
N CYS A 362 11.20 8.74 41.63
CA CYS A 362 10.13 9.47 42.32
C CYS A 362 9.04 8.59 42.95
N ASP A 363 8.99 7.30 42.59
CA ASP A 363 8.02 6.34 43.12
C ASP A 363 8.73 5.01 43.35
N ALA A 364 8.97 4.72 44.64
CA ALA A 364 9.59 3.47 45.07
C ALA A 364 8.70 2.24 44.86
N THR A 365 7.42 2.41 44.48
CA THR A 365 6.49 1.32 44.18
C THR A 365 6.87 0.64 42.86
N PRO A 366 7.33 -0.63 42.88
CA PRO A 366 7.65 -1.34 41.66
C PRO A 366 6.37 -1.68 40.88
N ARG A 367 6.34 -1.39 39.57
CA ARG A 367 5.18 -1.68 38.71
C ARG A 367 5.61 -2.24 37.36
N THR A 368 4.79 -3.13 36.81
CA THR A 368 4.78 -3.47 35.39
C THR A 368 4.01 -2.40 34.62
N ARG A 369 4.43 -2.12 33.39
CA ARG A 369 3.94 -1.01 32.57
C ARG A 369 3.67 -1.54 31.17
N SER A 370 2.47 -2.05 30.95
CA SER A 370 1.96 -2.31 29.60
C SER A 370 1.65 -0.99 28.91
N SER A 371 1.74 -0.97 27.58
CA SER A 371 1.42 0.19 26.75
C SER A 371 0.08 0.01 26.06
N VAL A 372 -0.73 1.07 26.05
CA VAL A 372 -1.98 1.15 25.27
C VAL A 372 -1.88 2.35 24.35
N VAL A 373 -1.74 2.11 23.06
CA VAL A 373 -1.55 3.14 22.02
C VAL A 373 -2.91 3.73 21.66
N ASP A 374 -3.00 5.06 21.66
CA ASP A 374 -4.19 5.84 21.26
C ASP A 374 -3.72 6.85 20.22
N GLY A 375 -4.23 6.73 18.99
CA GLY A 375 -3.83 7.50 17.82
C GLY A 375 -2.82 6.79 16.89
N ARG A 376 -2.32 7.57 15.92
CA ARG A 376 -1.36 7.11 14.90
C ARG A 376 0.04 7.56 15.27
N VAL A 377 0.87 6.64 15.75
CA VAL A 377 2.18 6.95 16.31
C VAL A 377 3.26 6.17 15.61
N THR A 378 4.35 6.85 15.24
CA THR A 378 5.59 6.18 14.87
C THR A 378 6.69 6.59 15.84
N ILE A 379 7.48 5.62 16.28
CA ILE A 379 8.68 5.81 17.06
C ILE A 379 9.88 5.39 16.21
N ALA A 380 10.87 6.26 16.11
CA ALA A 380 12.14 5.94 15.51
C ALA A 380 13.29 6.10 16.51
N SER A 381 14.28 5.21 16.47
CA SER A 381 15.51 5.31 17.25
C SER A 381 16.72 5.24 16.32
N SER A 382 17.74 6.06 16.61
CA SER A 382 19.03 5.93 15.95
C SER A 382 19.82 4.68 16.39
N ALA A 383 19.29 3.93 17.35
CA ALA A 383 19.83 2.67 17.87
C ALA A 383 18.77 1.55 17.79
N SER A 384 18.77 0.62 18.76
CA SER A 384 17.80 -0.48 18.86
C SER A 384 16.52 -0.05 19.59
N ILE A 385 15.41 -0.71 19.27
CA ILE A 385 14.15 -0.62 20.02
C ILE A 385 13.93 -1.96 20.75
N TYR A 386 13.57 -1.89 22.03
CA TYR A 386 13.37 -3.03 22.90
C TYR A 386 11.90 -3.16 23.28
N ILE A 387 11.32 -4.35 23.12
CA ILE A 387 9.97 -4.67 23.56
C ILE A 387 10.07 -5.26 24.96
N GLY A 388 9.71 -4.43 25.94
CA GLY A 388 9.80 -4.74 27.36
C GLY A 388 8.52 -5.34 27.93
N GLY A 389 7.35 -4.99 27.39
CA GLY A 389 6.04 -5.40 27.91
C GLY A 389 4.98 -5.54 26.83
N ASN A 390 3.75 -5.81 27.26
CA ASN A 390 2.61 -5.92 26.34
C ASN A 390 2.27 -4.55 25.72
N ILE A 391 1.79 -4.58 24.47
CA ILE A 391 1.38 -3.39 23.72
C ILE A 391 0.04 -3.69 23.04
N THR A 392 -0.96 -2.84 23.23
CA THR A 392 -2.26 -2.96 22.55
C THR A 392 -2.69 -1.63 21.96
N TYR A 393 -3.63 -1.66 21.02
CA TYR A 393 -4.36 -0.46 20.59
C TYR A 393 -5.51 -0.15 21.55
N GLN A 394 -5.85 1.12 21.68
CA GLN A 394 -7.02 1.59 22.41
C GLN A 394 -8.28 1.39 21.55
N ASP A 395 -8.19 1.73 20.27
CA ASP A 395 -9.24 1.58 19.25
C ASP A 395 -8.72 0.84 18.00
N PRO A 396 -8.85 -0.50 17.97
CA PRO A 396 -8.49 -1.30 16.80
C PRO A 396 -9.26 -0.83 15.54
N GLY A 397 -8.52 -0.49 14.49
CA GLY A 397 -9.06 0.02 13.22
C GLY A 397 -8.87 1.53 13.03
N SER A 398 -8.50 2.25 14.10
CA SER A 398 -8.12 3.66 14.05
C SER A 398 -6.68 3.91 14.53
N ASP A 399 -6.22 3.14 15.50
CA ASP A 399 -4.89 3.31 16.09
C ASP A 399 -3.84 2.45 15.38
N VAL A 400 -2.64 2.99 15.26
CA VAL A 400 -1.51 2.29 14.64
C VAL A 400 -0.19 2.69 15.29
N LEU A 401 0.69 1.70 15.48
CA LEU A 401 2.03 1.90 16.02
C LEU A 401 3.07 1.49 14.98
N GLY A 402 3.98 2.39 14.66
CA GLY A 402 5.20 2.12 13.90
C GLY A 402 6.43 2.17 14.79
N LEU A 403 7.35 1.21 14.65
CA LEU A 403 8.63 1.17 15.35
C LEU A 403 9.76 1.02 14.33
N MET A 404 10.65 2.01 14.25
CA MET A 404 11.79 2.02 13.32
C MET A 404 13.10 2.08 14.10
N ALA A 405 13.79 0.96 14.18
CA ALA A 405 15.11 0.84 14.77
C ALA A 405 16.19 0.89 13.70
N ALA A 406 17.23 1.68 13.93
CA ALA A 406 18.41 1.67 13.08
C ALA A 406 19.11 0.30 13.07
N ASN A 407 19.13 -0.32 14.25
CA ASN A 407 19.82 -1.58 14.49
C ASN A 407 18.80 -2.71 14.62
N ASP A 408 18.49 -3.11 15.86
CA ASP A 408 17.64 -4.26 16.14
C ASP A 408 16.28 -3.83 16.73
N VAL A 409 15.26 -4.65 16.50
CA VAL A 409 14.05 -4.69 17.32
C VAL A 409 14.13 -5.93 18.21
N VAL A 410 14.25 -5.75 19.52
CA VAL A 410 14.59 -6.83 20.46
C VAL A 410 13.49 -7.08 21.49
N MET A 411 12.95 -8.29 21.54
CA MET A 411 12.13 -8.77 22.66
C MET A 411 13.04 -9.11 23.85
N THR A 412 12.89 -8.35 24.94
CA THR A 412 13.80 -8.40 26.09
C THR A 412 13.63 -9.66 26.93
N ARG A 413 14.67 -10.04 27.69
CA ARG A 413 14.63 -11.20 28.59
C ARG A 413 13.65 -11.03 29.74
N TYR A 414 13.45 -9.79 30.17
CA TYR A 414 12.50 -9.39 31.21
C TYR A 414 11.09 -9.13 30.67
N ALA A 415 10.80 -9.44 29.40
CA ALA A 415 9.43 -9.47 28.90
C ALA A 415 8.57 -10.49 29.69
N PRO A 416 7.24 -10.29 29.77
CA PRO A 416 6.34 -11.21 30.44
C PRO A 416 6.47 -12.65 29.91
N ASN A 417 6.06 -13.64 30.70
CA ASN A 417 6.07 -15.04 30.26
C ASN A 417 5.22 -15.26 28.99
N ASN A 418 4.10 -14.54 28.90
CA ASN A 418 3.27 -14.49 27.70
C ASN A 418 3.28 -13.04 27.20
N LEU A 419 3.96 -12.80 26.09
CA LEU A 419 4.10 -11.47 25.50
C LEU A 419 3.10 -11.31 24.36
N THR A 420 2.21 -10.33 24.48
CA THR A 420 1.28 -9.92 23.43
C THR A 420 1.55 -8.48 23.06
N TRP A 421 1.89 -8.23 21.80
CA TRP A 421 2.16 -6.87 21.34
C TRP A 421 1.77 -6.63 19.89
N VAL A 422 1.47 -5.37 19.58
CA VAL A 422 1.03 -4.92 18.27
C VAL A 422 1.97 -3.86 17.67
N GLY A 423 1.96 -3.74 16.34
CA GLY A 423 2.62 -2.66 15.62
C GLY A 423 3.39 -3.11 14.37
N ALA A 424 3.67 -2.18 13.47
CA ALA A 424 4.60 -2.40 12.36
C ALA A 424 6.03 -2.06 12.79
N THR A 425 6.99 -2.92 12.46
CA THR A 425 8.36 -2.85 12.95
C THR A 425 9.37 -2.91 11.82
N LEU A 426 10.42 -2.10 11.92
CA LEU A 426 11.53 -2.06 10.98
C LEU A 426 12.85 -2.10 11.76
N ALA A 427 13.70 -3.06 11.40
CA ALA A 427 15.11 -3.11 11.78
C ALA A 427 15.97 -2.83 10.53
N GLU A 428 16.43 -1.58 10.38
CA GLU A 428 17.07 -1.08 9.14
C GLU A 428 18.36 -1.84 8.79
N THR A 429 19.19 -2.12 9.79
CA THR A 429 20.48 -2.79 9.60
C THR A 429 20.63 -4.09 10.37
N GLY A 430 19.82 -4.28 11.42
CA GLY A 430 19.91 -5.40 12.34
C GLY A 430 18.74 -6.37 12.21
N GLN A 431 18.39 -7.01 13.31
CA GLN A 431 17.48 -8.15 13.39
C GLN A 431 16.19 -7.82 14.14
N TRP A 432 15.13 -8.55 13.82
CA TRP A 432 13.94 -8.64 14.65
C TRP A 432 14.06 -9.91 15.52
N ARG A 433 14.43 -9.78 16.79
CA ARG A 433 14.89 -10.94 17.57
C ARG A 433 14.50 -10.93 19.04
N THR A 434 14.64 -12.07 19.70
CA THR A 434 14.69 -12.12 21.16
C THR A 434 16.09 -11.79 21.69
N ALA A 435 16.18 -11.48 22.99
CA ALA A 435 17.45 -11.21 23.68
C ALA A 435 18.52 -12.28 23.38
N ALA A 436 19.73 -11.83 23.06
CA ALA A 436 20.85 -12.70 22.74
C ALA A 436 21.22 -13.61 23.93
N GLY A 437 21.56 -14.86 23.63
CA GLY A 437 21.92 -15.86 24.64
C GLY A 437 20.78 -16.28 25.59
N ALA A 438 19.56 -15.80 25.38
CA ALA A 438 18.43 -16.25 26.17
C ALA A 438 18.11 -17.73 25.86
N PRO A 439 17.80 -18.57 26.88
CA PRO A 439 17.53 -19.98 26.63
C PRO A 439 16.29 -20.16 25.76
N ASN A 440 16.38 -21.08 24.80
CA ASN A 440 15.25 -21.44 23.93
C ASN A 440 14.08 -21.95 24.78
N ASN A 441 12.86 -21.54 24.42
CA ASN A 441 11.62 -21.94 25.08
C ASN A 441 11.58 -21.64 26.59
N SER A 442 12.35 -20.65 27.06
CA SER A 442 12.33 -20.18 28.46
C SER A 442 11.08 -19.38 28.84
N LYS A 443 10.26 -19.03 27.84
CA LYS A 443 9.00 -18.30 27.98
C LYS A 443 7.85 -19.10 27.36
N GLY A 444 6.62 -18.77 27.78
CA GLY A 444 5.38 -19.31 27.25
C GLY A 444 5.13 -18.87 25.81
N THR A 445 4.12 -18.02 25.62
CA THR A 445 3.62 -17.65 24.29
C THR A 445 4.05 -16.25 23.86
N LEU A 446 4.50 -16.12 22.61
CA LEU A 446 4.56 -14.86 21.90
C LEU A 446 3.35 -14.74 20.97
N THR A 447 2.60 -13.65 21.11
CA THR A 447 1.62 -13.22 20.12
C THR A 447 2.02 -11.84 19.62
N PHE A 448 2.42 -11.76 18.36
CA PHE A 448 2.72 -10.51 17.67
C PHE A 448 1.66 -10.29 16.59
N THR A 449 0.97 -9.15 16.63
CA THR A 449 0.00 -8.75 15.61
C THR A 449 0.49 -7.50 14.92
N GLY A 450 0.98 -7.63 13.70
CA GLY A 450 1.66 -6.51 13.04
C GLY A 450 2.38 -6.88 11.75
N SER A 451 3.33 -6.04 11.41
CA SER A 451 4.26 -6.22 10.29
C SER A 451 5.69 -6.14 10.79
N THR A 452 6.57 -6.92 10.19
CA THR A 452 8.00 -6.91 10.49
C THR A 452 8.79 -6.76 9.21
N ALA A 453 9.72 -5.82 9.19
CA ALA A 453 10.75 -5.68 8.18
C ALA A 453 12.13 -5.70 8.83
N THR A 454 13.05 -6.49 8.31
CA THR A 454 14.38 -6.66 8.91
C THR A 454 15.42 -6.99 7.86
N LYS A 455 16.57 -6.32 7.94
CA LYS A 455 17.71 -6.63 7.08
C LYS A 455 18.46 -7.88 7.53
N GLY A 456 18.66 -8.04 8.84
CA GLY A 456 19.44 -9.13 9.43
C GLY A 456 18.65 -10.39 9.75
N GLY A 457 17.37 -10.46 9.35
CA GLY A 457 16.49 -11.59 9.62
C GLY A 457 15.92 -11.52 11.03
N GLY A 458 15.47 -12.66 11.57
CA GLY A 458 14.86 -12.65 12.88
C GLY A 458 14.65 -14.02 13.51
N TYR A 459 14.46 -14.02 14.83
CA TYR A 459 14.16 -15.22 15.61
C TYR A 459 13.47 -14.87 16.92
N ALA A 460 12.51 -15.69 17.35
CA ALA A 460 11.86 -15.54 18.66
C ALA A 460 12.00 -16.80 19.51
N SER A 461 13.22 -17.32 19.60
CA SER A 461 13.49 -18.65 20.16
C SER A 461 13.22 -18.74 21.66
N MET A 462 13.20 -17.61 22.38
CA MET A 462 12.82 -17.58 23.80
C MET A 462 11.43 -18.14 24.09
N PHE A 463 10.49 -18.02 23.16
CA PHE A 463 9.09 -18.39 23.37
C PHE A 463 8.80 -19.79 22.81
N SER A 464 8.17 -20.64 23.62
CA SER A 464 7.78 -22.00 23.26
C SER A 464 6.71 -22.03 22.16
N THR A 465 5.75 -21.10 22.21
CA THR A 465 4.69 -20.94 21.20
C THR A 465 4.78 -19.57 20.56
N ARG A 466 4.64 -19.49 19.24
CA ARG A 466 4.80 -18.24 18.48
C ARG A 466 3.64 -18.04 17.51
N ASN A 467 2.87 -16.99 17.73
CA ASN A 467 1.77 -16.59 16.87
C ASN A 467 2.12 -15.26 16.22
N TYR A 468 2.31 -15.28 14.91
CA TYR A 468 2.57 -14.11 14.08
C TYR A 468 1.32 -13.79 13.27
N GLN A 469 0.55 -12.84 13.76
CA GLN A 469 -0.64 -12.35 13.11
C GLN A 469 -0.28 -11.12 12.29
N TRP A 470 -0.85 -11.02 11.10
CA TRP A 470 -0.84 -9.75 10.39
C TRP A 470 -1.96 -8.86 10.93
N ASP A 471 -1.68 -7.57 11.01
CA ASP A 471 -2.57 -6.58 11.60
C ASP A 471 -3.46 -5.95 10.51
N GLU A 472 -4.74 -6.31 10.50
CA GLU A 472 -5.71 -5.78 9.53
C GLU A 472 -5.87 -4.26 9.62
N ASN A 473 -5.52 -3.66 10.76
CA ASN A 473 -5.53 -2.20 10.92
C ASN A 473 -4.53 -1.53 9.98
N LEU A 474 -3.45 -2.21 9.59
CA LEU A 474 -2.46 -1.67 8.64
C LEU A 474 -3.04 -1.47 7.23
N THR A 475 -4.11 -2.18 6.88
CA THR A 475 -4.87 -1.90 5.64
C THR A 475 -5.99 -0.90 5.86
N ILE A 476 -6.74 -0.98 6.96
CA ILE A 476 -7.90 -0.12 7.21
C ILE A 476 -7.47 1.32 7.53
N THR A 477 -6.60 1.49 8.51
CA THR A 477 -6.04 2.77 8.96
C THR A 477 -4.88 3.24 8.06
N GLY A 478 -4.28 2.30 7.34
CA GLY A 478 -3.04 2.48 6.60
C GLY A 478 -1.80 2.25 7.46
N ALA A 479 -0.65 2.23 6.80
CA ALA A 479 0.64 2.10 7.46
C ALA A 479 0.86 3.20 8.54
N PRO A 480 1.72 2.95 9.55
CA PRO A 480 2.05 3.97 10.52
C PRO A 480 2.62 5.23 9.84
N PRO A 481 2.48 6.42 10.46
CA PRO A 481 2.98 7.65 9.89
C PRO A 481 4.45 7.55 9.47
N MET A 482 4.73 7.83 8.19
CA MET A 482 6.09 7.76 7.62
C MET A 482 6.79 6.39 7.73
N PHE A 483 6.03 5.31 7.92
CA PHE A 483 6.58 3.98 7.80
C PHE A 483 7.00 3.70 6.34
N PRO A 484 8.13 3.02 6.07
CA PRO A 484 8.61 2.91 4.70
C PRO A 484 7.69 2.10 3.80
N GLU A 485 7.58 2.58 2.56
CA GLU A 485 6.89 1.89 1.48
C GLU A 485 7.92 1.25 0.53
N ILE A 486 7.47 0.30 -0.28
CA ILE A 486 8.33 -0.41 -1.24
C ILE A 486 8.36 0.40 -2.55
N ASP A 487 9.51 0.99 -2.86
CA ASP A 487 9.67 1.86 -4.01
C ASP A 487 9.33 1.19 -5.34
N GLY A 488 8.72 1.97 -6.23
CA GLY A 488 8.39 1.54 -7.59
C GLY A 488 7.32 0.45 -7.67
N THR A 489 6.65 0.12 -6.58
CA THR A 489 5.60 -0.89 -6.55
C THR A 489 4.26 -0.30 -6.14
N TRP A 490 3.27 -0.47 -7.01
CA TRP A 490 1.90 -0.04 -6.82
C TRP A 490 1.01 -1.19 -7.22
N ASP A 491 -0.01 -1.43 -6.42
CA ASP A 491 -1.07 -2.34 -6.79
C ASP A 491 -2.25 -1.55 -7.36
N VAL A 492 -2.86 -2.11 -8.41
CA VAL A 492 -4.12 -1.60 -8.97
C VAL A 492 -5.23 -2.47 -8.39
N LEU A 493 -5.82 -1.99 -7.31
CA LEU A 493 -6.84 -2.71 -6.53
C LEU A 493 -8.16 -2.87 -7.30
N ASP A 494 -8.52 -1.86 -8.09
CA ASP A 494 -9.72 -1.83 -8.93
C ASP A 494 -9.40 -1.06 -10.21
N TRP A 495 -9.94 -1.51 -11.34
CA TRP A 495 -9.91 -0.78 -12.60
C TRP A 495 -11.24 -0.94 -13.30
N ARG A 496 -11.85 0.17 -13.70
CA ARG A 496 -13.10 0.14 -14.47
C ARG A 496 -13.28 1.36 -15.35
N LYS A 497 -14.04 1.19 -16.43
CA LYS A 497 -14.61 2.31 -17.18
C LYS A 497 -15.64 3.02 -16.30
N ALA A 498 -15.69 4.35 -16.40
CA ALA A 498 -16.62 5.20 -15.67
C ALA A 498 -17.24 6.24 -16.61
N ASN A 499 -18.33 6.85 -16.16
CA ASN A 499 -18.88 8.00 -16.85
C ASN A 499 -17.97 9.22 -16.65
N PRO A 500 -17.74 10.03 -17.70
CA PRO A 500 -17.10 11.33 -17.54
C PRO A 500 -17.85 12.18 -16.50
N PRO A 501 -17.13 13.00 -15.72
CA PRO A 501 -17.78 13.92 -14.80
C PRO A 501 -18.71 14.88 -15.54
N SER A 502 -19.91 15.09 -14.99
CA SER A 502 -20.96 15.95 -15.53
C SER A 502 -21.02 17.32 -14.87
#